data_AF-A0A929F5L8-F1
#
_entry.id   AF-A0A929F5L8-F1
#
_cell.length_a   1.000
_cell.length_b   1.000
_cell.length_c   1.000
_cell.angle_alpha   90.00
_cell.angle_beta   90.00
_cell.angle_gamma   90.00
#
_symmetry.space_group_name_H-M   'P 1'
#
loop_
_entity.id
_entity.type
_entity.pdbx_description
1 polymer ?
#
loop_
_entity_poly.entity_id
_entity_poly.type
_entity_poly.pdbx_seq_one_letter_code
_entity_poly.pdbx_strand_id
1 'polypeptide(L)' 'VVQDGKVITSRGPGTAIDFTLTLIENLVGNEKRKEVEAGLQRH' A
#
# COMPACT_ATOMS: atom_id res chain seq x y z
N VAL A 1 5.24 -6.69 -1.77
CA VAL A 1 5.65 -5.38 -2.30
C VAL A 1 7.11 -5.18 -1.94
N VAL A 2 7.92 -4.63 -2.83
CA VAL A 2 9.33 -4.31 -2.56
C VAL A 2 9.54 -2.83 -2.85
N GLN A 3 10.19 -2.11 -1.93
CA GLN A 3 10.54 -0.71 -2.10
C GLN A 3 12.05 -0.56 -2.02
N ASP A 4 12.63 0.12 -3.01
CA ASP A 4 14.02 0.54 -3.04
C ASP A 4 14.06 2.05 -3.29
N GLY A 5 14.41 2.80 -2.25
CA GLY A 5 14.33 4.26 -2.24
C GLY A 5 12.95 4.77 -2.64
N LYS A 6 12.86 5.40 -3.81
CA LYS A 6 11.62 5.97 -4.39
C LYS A 6 10.93 5.05 -5.39
N VAL A 7 11.46 3.86 -5.64
CA VAL A 7 10.90 2.88 -6.59
C VAL A 7 10.18 1.79 -5.80
N ILE A 8 8.91 1.56 -6.13
CA ILE A 8 8.07 0.55 -5.48
C ILE A 8 7.56 -0.41 -6.56
N THR A 9 7.73 -1.72 -6.34
CA THR A 9 7.30 -2.77 -7.27
C THR A 9 6.36 -3.78 -6.61
N SER A 10 5.50 -4.39 -7.42
CA SER A 10 4.46 -5.34 -7.03
C SER A 10 4.51 -6.57 -7.93
N ARG A 11 4.12 -7.74 -7.41
CA ARG A 11 4.24 -9.03 -8.13
C ARG A 11 3.06 -9.34 -9.04
N GLY A 12 1.91 -8.71 -8.84
CA GLY A 12 0.71 -8.93 -9.66
C GLY A 12 -0.59 -8.61 -8.92
N PRO A 13 -1.75 -9.02 -9.48
CA PRO A 13 -3.07 -8.66 -8.95
C PRO A 13 -3.28 -8.98 -7.48
N GLY A 14 -2.76 -10.12 -7.00
CA GLY A 14 -2.86 -10.54 -5.59
C GLY A 14 -2.13 -9.65 -4.58
N THR A 15 -1.25 -8.75 -5.03
CA THR A 15 -0.54 -7.78 -4.17
C THR A 15 -0.93 -6.33 -4.46
N ALA A 16 -2.02 -6.10 -5.19
CA ALA A 16 -2.46 -4.76 -5.56
C ALA A 16 -2.87 -3.91 -4.34
N ILE A 17 -3.57 -4.51 -3.36
CA ILE A 17 -3.95 -3.84 -2.11
C ILE A 17 -2.70 -3.39 -1.35
N ASP A 18 -1.75 -4.30 -1.09
CA ASP A 18 -0.52 -3.97 -0.37
C ASP A 18 0.30 -2.90 -1.09
N PHE A 19 0.35 -2.97 -2.42
CA PHE A 19 1.06 -1.98 -3.23
C PHE A 19 0.43 -0.60 -3.07
N THR A 20 -0.89 -0.52 -3.13
CA THR A 20 -1.64 0.72 -2.98
C THR A 20 -1.49 1.31 -1.58
N LEU A 21 -1.60 0.48 -0.54
CA LEU A 21 -1.40 0.95 0.84
C LEU A 21 0.04 1.46 1.06
N THR A 22 1.03 0.79 0.48
CA THR A 22 2.43 1.26 0.51
C THR A 22 2.57 2.62 -0.17
N LEU A 23 1.89 2.86 -1.29
CA LEU A 23 1.87 4.17 -1.95
C LEU A 23 1.21 5.26 -1.10
N ILE A 24 0.05 4.95 -0.49
CA ILE A 24 -0.66 5.90 0.38
C ILE A 24 0.24 6.30 1.56
N GLU A 25 0.92 5.34 2.18
CA GLU A 25 1.83 5.60 3.28
C GLU A 25 2.99 6.51 2.87
N ASN A 26 3.62 6.24 1.71
CA ASN A 26 4.76 7.03 1.23
C ASN A 26 4.37 8.44 0.74
N LEU A 27 3.17 8.60 0.16
CA LEU A 27 2.76 9.86 -0.49
C LEU A 27 1.91 10.76 0.39
N VAL A 28 1.11 10.18 1.28
CA VAL A 28 0.13 10.91 2.11
C VAL A 28 0.42 10.75 3.60
N GLY A 29 0.99 9.62 3.99
CA GLY A 29 1.38 9.32 5.36
C GLY A 29 0.63 8.13 5.95
N ASN A 30 1.19 7.64 7.06
CA ASN A 30 0.76 6.39 7.69
C ASN A 30 -0.70 6.44 8.20
N GLU A 31 -1.14 7.58 8.74
CA GLU A 31 -2.51 7.72 9.25
C GLU A 31 -3.57 7.53 8.15
N LYS A 32 -3.35 8.09 6.95
CA LYS A 32 -4.26 7.87 5.81
C LYS A 32 -4.23 6.42 5.34
N ARG A 33 -3.05 5.77 5.35
CA ARG A 33 -2.93 4.36 5.01
C ARG A 33 -3.76 3.48 5.96
N LYS A 34 -3.71 3.74 7.28
CA LYS A 34 -4.55 3.03 8.28
C LYS A 34 -6.04 3.26 8.09
N GLU A 35 -6.45 4.52 7.84
CA GLU A 35 -7.85 4.87 7.58
C GLU A 35 -8.40 4.09 6.38
N VAL A 36 -7.65 4.06 5.27
CA VAL A 36 -8.04 3.31 4.06
C VAL A 36 -8.04 1.81 4.33
N GLU A 37 -7.03 1.29 5.03
CA GLU A 37 -6.93 -0.14 5.36
C GLU A 37 -8.10 -0.63 6.23
N ALA A 38 -8.58 0.19 7.17
CA ALA A 38 -9.73 -0.13 8.01
C ALA A 38 -11.05 -0.30 7.23
N GLY A 39 -11.17 0.33 6.05
CA GLY A 39 -12.33 0.21 5.18
C GLY A 39 -12.29 -1.02 4.25
N LEU A 40 -11.18 -1.77 4.22
CA LEU A 40 -11.01 -2.92 3.35
C LEU A 40 -11.43 -4.22 4.07
N GLN A 41 -12.24 -5.05 3.42
CA GLN A 41 -12.47 -6.42 3.88
C GLN A 41 -11.27 -7.29 3.51
N ARG A 42 -10.24 -7.27 4.36
CA ARG A 42 -9.08 -8.14 4.24
C ARG A 42 -9.41 -9.47 4.95
N HIS A 43 -9.21 -10.57 4.24
CA HIS A 43 -9.35 -11.93 4.77
C HIS A 43 -8.14 -12.31 5.62
#